data_AF-A0A962VRW3-F1
#
_entry.id   AF-A0A962VRW3-F1
#
_cell.length_a   1.000
_cell.length_b   1.000
_cell.length_c   1.000
_cell.angle_alpha   90.00
_cell.angle_beta   90.00
_cell.angle_gamma   90.00
#
_symmetry.space_group_name_H-M   'P 1'
#
loop_
_entity.id
_entity.type
_entity.pdbx_description
1 polymer ?
#
loop_
_entity_poly.entity_id
_entity_poly.type
_entity_poly.pdbx_seq_one_letter_code
_entity_poly.pdbx_strand_id
1 'polypeptide(L)' 'MSEPSVINLLIVDHSRSDIDHIVKTLQGDGYQLELTDTDQAEEARSAIDYQPLEIILLRLADELPTIAEV' A
#
# COMPACT_ATOMS: atom_id res chain seq x y z
N MET A 1 -17.22 -21.73 -5.57
CA MET A 1 -15.88 -21.37 -5.09
C MET A 1 -15.78 -19.88 -5.25
N SER A 2 -15.78 -19.11 -4.16
CA SER A 2 -15.58 -17.66 -4.25
C SER A 2 -14.16 -17.45 -4.76
N GLU A 3 -14.01 -16.69 -5.84
CA GLU A 3 -12.68 -16.32 -6.33
C GLU A 3 -11.94 -15.59 -5.20
N PRO A 4 -10.66 -15.90 -4.96
CA PRO A 4 -9.87 -15.17 -3.96
C PRO A 4 -9.90 -13.69 -4.33
N SER A 5 -10.35 -12.84 -3.41
CA SER A 5 -10.38 -11.40 -3.61
C SER A 5 -8.93 -10.91 -3.73
N VAL A 6 -8.54 -10.55 -4.94
CA VAL A 6 -7.27 -9.90 -5.23
C VAL A 6 -7.38 -8.46 -4.77
N ILE A 7 -6.50 -8.05 -3.86
CA ILE A 7 -6.44 -6.68 -3.37
C ILE A 7 -5.36 -5.92 -4.14
N ASN A 8 -5.76 -4.82 -4.77
CA ASN A 8 -4.82 -3.86 -5.36
C ASN A 8 -4.30 -2.92 -4.27
N LEU A 9 -3.05 -3.13 -3.84
CA LEU A 9 -2.46 -2.49 -2.68
C LEU A 9 -1.27 -1.61 -3.09
N LEU A 10 -1.30 -0.35 -2.69
CA LEU A 10 -0.14 0.54 -2.72
C LEU A 10 0.44 0.69 -1.31
N ILE A 11 1.73 0.41 -1.13
CA ILE A 11 2.46 0.71 0.12
C ILE A 11 3.51 1.80 -0.15
N VAL A 12 3.36 2.93 0.51
CA VAL A 12 4.32 4.03 0.47
C VAL A 12 5.15 4.03 1.76
N ASP A 13 6.31 3.38 1.70
CA ASP A 13 7.20 3.17 2.85
C ASP A 13 8.65 2.95 2.38
N HIS A 14 9.63 3.48 3.11
CA HIS A 14 11.05 3.23 2.86
C HIS A 14 11.55 1.93 3.52
N SER A 15 10.82 1.42 4.51
CA SER A 15 11.19 0.25 5.29
C SER A 15 10.77 -1.04 4.59
N ARG A 16 11.72 -1.63 3.83
CA ARG A 16 11.52 -2.91 3.14
C ARG A 16 11.12 -4.06 4.07
N SER A 17 11.66 -4.08 5.29
CA SER A 17 11.28 -5.10 6.29
C SER A 17 9.83 -5.00 6.72
N ASP A 18 9.30 -3.77 6.84
CA ASP A 18 7.93 -3.56 7.28
C ASP A 18 6.94 -3.87 6.14
N ILE A 19 7.30 -3.51 4.90
CA ILE A 19 6.57 -3.92 3.68
C ILE A 19 6.46 -5.45 3.63
N ASP A 20 7.58 -6.17 3.74
CA ASP A 20 7.60 -7.65 3.70
C ASP A 20 6.73 -8.26 4.81
N HIS A 21 6.75 -7.66 6.00
CA HIS A 21 5.95 -8.12 7.13
C HIS A 21 4.44 -7.92 6.90
N ILE A 22 4.04 -6.77 6.36
CA ILE A 22 2.64 -6.48 5.99
C ILE A 22 2.16 -7.48 4.94
N VAL A 23 2.94 -7.68 3.87
CA VAL A 23 2.62 -8.59 2.77
C VAL A 23 2.43 -10.01 3.28
N LYS A 24 3.38 -10.52 4.09
CA LYS A 24 3.29 -11.86 4.67
C LYS A 24 2.08 -12.04 5.57
N THR A 25 1.73 -10.99 6.35
CA THR A 25 0.56 -11.04 7.23
C THR A 25 -0.73 -11.18 6.41
N LEU A 26 -0.91 -10.32 5.42
CA LEU A 26 -2.09 -10.34 4.54
C LEU A 26 -2.19 -11.65 3.73
N GLN A 27 -1.07 -12.13 3.18
CA GLN A 27 -1.04 -13.42 2.48
C GLN A 27 -1.34 -14.59 3.43
N GLY A 28 -0.86 -14.52 4.68
CA GLY A 28 -1.16 -15.49 5.73
C GLY A 28 -2.66 -15.57 6.07
N ASP A 29 -3.37 -14.45 5.96
CA ASP A 29 -4.82 -14.36 6.17
C ASP A 29 -5.65 -14.78 4.94
N GLY A 30 -4.99 -15.20 3.85
CA GLY A 30 -5.63 -15.73 2.64
C GLY A 30 -5.95 -14.68 1.57
N TYR A 31 -5.47 -13.44 1.72
CA TYR A 31 -5.59 -12.42 0.68
C TYR A 31 -4.59 -12.65 -0.46
N GLN A 32 -5.04 -12.44 -1.70
CA GLN A 32 -4.13 -12.29 -2.84
C GLN A 32 -3.85 -10.80 -3.04
N LEU A 33 -2.60 -10.44 -3.31
CA LEU A 33 -2.18 -9.05 -3.43
C LEU A 33 -1.60 -8.79 -4.81
N GLU A 34 -2.11 -7.76 -5.49
CA GLU A 34 -1.38 -7.04 -6.52
C GLU A 34 -0.75 -5.81 -5.86
N LEU A 35 0.54 -5.93 -5.53
CA LEU A 35 1.28 -4.94 -4.76
C LEU A 35 2.06 -4.01 -5.67
N THR A 36 1.88 -2.70 -5.45
CA THR A 36 2.87 -1.68 -5.83
C THR A 36 3.46 -1.11 -4.53
N ASP A 37 4.77 -1.03 -4.43
CA ASP A 37 5.44 -0.40 -3.30
C ASP A 37 6.49 0.60 -3.77
N THR A 38 6.63 1.71 -3.04
CA THR A 38 7.58 2.77 -3.39
C THR A 38 7.83 3.68 -2.19
N ASP A 39 8.99 4.33 -2.14
CA ASP A 39 9.28 5.43 -1.22
C ASP A 39 9.36 6.79 -1.95
N GLN A 40 9.07 6.81 -3.25
CA GLN A 40 9.14 8.00 -4.09
C GLN A 40 7.76 8.60 -4.32
N ALA A 41 7.63 9.90 -4.06
CA ALA A 41 6.35 10.62 -4.20
C ALA A 41 5.81 10.59 -5.65
N GLU A 42 6.67 10.66 -6.66
CA GLU A 42 6.26 10.62 -8.07
C GLU A 42 5.70 9.26 -8.48
N GLU A 43 6.33 8.16 -8.02
CA GLU A 43 5.86 6.81 -8.26
C GLU A 43 4.55 6.54 -7.52
N ALA A 44 4.44 6.98 -6.26
CA ALA A 44 3.21 6.88 -5.48
C ALA A 44 2.07 7.62 -6.17
N ARG A 45 2.33 8.84 -6.66
CA ARG A 45 1.35 9.63 -7.42
C ARG A 45 0.93 8.92 -8.71
N SER A 46 1.89 8.38 -9.45
CA SER A 46 1.60 7.63 -10.68
C SER A 46 0.71 6.40 -10.40
N ALA A 47 0.99 5.66 -9.33
CA ALA A 47 0.15 4.53 -8.93
C ALA A 47 -1.28 5.00 -8.58
N ILE A 48 -1.43 6.09 -7.83
CA ILE A 48 -2.74 6.66 -7.47
C ILE A 48 -3.52 7.12 -8.72
N ASP A 49 -2.85 7.77 -9.66
CA ASP A 49 -3.49 8.34 -10.85
C ASP A 49 -3.92 7.26 -11.88
N TYR A 50 -3.23 6.10 -11.91
CA TYR A 50 -3.35 5.14 -13.01
C TYR A 50 -3.67 3.69 -12.62
N GLN A 51 -3.60 3.30 -11.35
CA GLN A 51 -3.90 1.94 -10.91
C GLN A 51 -5.27 1.87 -10.20
N PRO A 52 -6.01 0.75 -10.34
CA PRO A 52 -7.29 0.55 -9.65
C PRO A 52 -7.07 0.15 -8.18
N LEU A 53 -6.43 1.02 -7.40
CA LEU A 53 -6.08 0.78 -6.00
C LEU A 53 -7.33 0.67 -5.11
N GLU A 54 -7.34 -0.33 -4.24
CA GLU A 54 -8.40 -0.52 -3.24
C GLU A 54 -7.92 -0.09 -1.86
N ILE A 55 -6.64 -0.31 -1.57
CA ILE A 55 -6.02 0.05 -0.30
C ILE A 55 -4.72 0.80 -0.57
N ILE A 56 -4.50 1.87 0.20
CA ILE A 56 -3.23 2.60 0.25
C ILE A 56 -2.76 2.59 1.70
N LEU A 57 -1.55 2.10 1.93
CA LEU A 57 -0.87 2.20 3.22
C LEU A 57 0.27 3.19 3.08
N LEU A 58 0.27 4.22 3.91
CA LEU A 58 1.26 5.28 3.90
C LEU A 58 1.97 5.32 5.26
N ARG A 59 3.30 5.17 5.27
CA ARG A 59 4.08 5.50 6.45
C ARG A 59 4.11 7.01 6.63
N LEU A 60 3.55 7.47 7.75
CA LEU A 60 3.71 8.85 8.16
C LEU A 60 5.19 9.12 8.48
N ALA A 61 5.72 10.17 7.88
CA ALA A 61 7.04 10.72 8.14
C ALA A 61 6.88 12.17 8.62
N ASP A 62 7.90 12.71 9.26
CA ASP A 62 7.88 14.05 9.86
C ASP A 62 7.49 15.17 8.87
N GLU A 63 7.64 14.92 7.56
CA GLU A 63 7.38 15.88 6.48
C GLU A 63 6.04 15.67 5.75
N LEU A 64 5.18 14.74 6.18
CA LEU A 64 3.89 14.54 5.54
C LEU A 64 2.82 15.52 6.07
N PRO A 65 1.95 16.05 5.19
CA PRO A 65 0.84 16.88 5.62
C PRO A 65 -0.08 16.09 6.55
N THR A 66 -0.26 16.59 7.76
CA THR A 66 -1.25 16.07 8.70
C THR A 66 -2.64 16.30 8.11
N ILE A 67 -3.51 15.29 8.16
CA ILE A 67 -4.93 15.52 7.88
C ILE A 67 -5.42 16.46 8.96
N ALA A 68 -5.77 17.68 8.58
CA ALA A 68 -6.35 18.65 9.50
C ALA A 68 -7.64 18.03 10.07
N GLU A 69 -7.68 17.87 11.40
CA GLU A 69 -8.94 17.54 12.09
C GLU A 69 -9.94 18.66 11.80
N VAL A 70 -11.10 18.28 11.23
CA VAL A 70 -12.21 19.19 10.94
C VAL A 70 -13.15 19.25 12.14
#